data_AF-R9KYG2-F1
#
_entry.id   AF-R9KYG2-F1
#
_cell.length_a   1.000
_cell.length_b   1.000
_cell.length_c   1.000
_cell.angle_alpha   90.00
_cell.angle_beta   90.00
_cell.angle_gamma   90.00
#
_symmetry.space_group_name_H-M   'P 1'
#
loop_
_entity.id
_entity.type
_entity.pdbx_description
1 polymer ?
#
loop_
_entity_poly.entity_id
_entity_poly.type
_entity_poly.pdbx_seq_one_letter_code
_entity_poly.pdbx_strand_id
1 'polypeptide(L)'
;MRSERALRGPLFYERGWRMEGCWSRRGCDDEMQGRCPHNVSGEPCPADCHYAACHRPTHVVCEDFGVLLNPKRNYEAAVKQVCRFCEHFLVHGPDIDPNAPNGREKFSGRNRFIL
;
A
#
# COMPACT_ATOMS: atom_id res chain seq x y z
N MET A 1 -31.35 37.08 5.85
CA MET A 1 -31.31 36.51 4.48
C MET A 1 -29.94 35.91 4.25
N ARG A 2 -29.87 34.57 4.19
CA ARG A 2 -28.65 33.80 3.93
C ARG A 2 -28.28 33.96 2.46
N SER A 3 -27.02 34.27 2.15
CA SER A 3 -26.48 34.19 0.80
C SER A 3 -25.59 32.96 0.73
N GLU A 4 -26.07 31.98 -0.03
CA GLU A 4 -25.49 30.67 -0.28
C GLU A 4 -24.29 30.79 -1.24
N ARG A 5 -23.10 30.44 -0.77
CA ARG A 5 -21.91 30.23 -1.61
C ARG A 5 -21.63 28.74 -1.72
N ALA A 6 -22.40 28.08 -2.58
CA ALA A 6 -22.17 26.74 -3.11
C ALA A 6 -21.40 26.93 -4.46
N LEU A 7 -20.46 26.13 -4.98
CA LEU A 7 -19.98 24.76 -4.79
C LEU A 7 -18.54 24.69 -5.36
N ARG A 8 -17.54 24.29 -4.57
CA ARG A 8 -16.29 23.63 -5.05
C ARG A 8 -15.71 22.79 -3.91
N GLY A 9 -16.10 21.51 -3.87
CA GLY A 9 -15.57 20.46 -2.99
C GLY A 9 -15.84 19.11 -3.64
N PRO A 10 -14.91 18.13 -3.53
CA PRO A 10 -14.74 17.09 -4.53
C PRO A 10 -15.85 16.05 -4.52
N LEU A 11 -16.18 15.60 -5.74
CA LEU A 11 -17.06 14.50 -6.10
C LEU A 11 -16.47 13.15 -5.65
N PHE A 12 -16.29 12.96 -4.35
CA PHE A 12 -15.78 11.71 -3.79
C PHE A 12 -16.76 11.14 -2.75
N TYR A 13 -17.90 10.66 -3.23
CA TYR A 13 -18.61 9.56 -2.57
C TYR A 13 -19.60 8.90 -3.52
N GLU A 14 -19.92 7.62 -3.24
CA GLU A 14 -21.03 6.82 -3.80
C GLU A 14 -20.74 5.94 -5.03
N ARG A 15 -20.00 4.86 -4.77
CA ARG A 15 -20.43 3.49 -5.11
C ARG A 15 -19.54 2.47 -4.41
N GLY A 16 -19.96 2.02 -3.21
CA GLY A 16 -19.87 0.64 -2.70
C GLY A 16 -18.55 -0.16 -2.71
N TRP A 17 -17.45 0.35 -3.27
CA TRP A 17 -16.13 -0.24 -3.19
C TRP A 17 -15.39 0.49 -2.07
N ARG A 18 -15.49 -0.04 -0.85
CA ARG A 18 -14.46 0.24 0.16
C ARG A 18 -13.13 -0.19 -0.44
N MET A 19 -12.29 0.79 -0.77
CA MET A 19 -11.04 1.09 -0.06
C MET A 19 -10.03 -0.06 0.13
N GLU A 20 -10.16 -1.19 -0.55
CA GLU A 20 -9.10 -2.19 -0.63
C GLU A 20 -8.31 -1.96 -1.92
N GLY A 21 -7.21 -1.20 -1.80
CA GLY A 21 -6.30 -1.01 -2.92
C GLY A 21 -5.65 -2.31 -3.37
N CYS A 22 -5.09 -2.33 -4.58
CA CYS A 22 -4.50 -3.55 -5.16
C CYS A 22 -3.33 -4.15 -4.33
N TRP A 23 -2.85 -3.41 -3.34
CA TRP A 23 -1.83 -3.79 -2.37
C TRP A 23 -2.36 -4.65 -1.21
N SER A 24 -3.68 -4.71 -0.96
CA SER A 24 -4.28 -5.52 0.12
C SER A 24 -4.42 -7.01 -0.24
N ARG A 25 -4.16 -7.39 -1.49
CA ARG A 25 -4.37 -8.75 -2.00
C ARG A 25 -3.08 -9.32 -2.61
N ARG A 26 -2.86 -10.62 -2.39
CA ARG A 26 -1.88 -11.39 -3.18
C ARG A 26 -2.38 -11.48 -4.63
N GLY A 27 -1.44 -11.64 -5.58
CA GLY A 27 -1.79 -11.76 -7.01
C GLY A 27 -2.05 -13.21 -7.46
N CYS A 28 -1.82 -14.20 -6.60
CA CYS A 28 -2.18 -15.60 -6.83
C CYS A 28 -3.57 -15.95 -6.29
N ASP A 29 -4.19 -16.99 -6.84
CA ASP A 29 -5.49 -17.52 -6.40
C ASP A 29 -5.44 -18.24 -5.05
N ASP A 30 -6.60 -18.63 -4.53
CA ASP A 30 -6.74 -19.23 -3.20
C ASP A 30 -6.10 -20.62 -3.10
N GLU A 31 -6.14 -21.41 -4.17
CA GLU A 31 -5.48 -22.73 -4.21
C GLU A 31 -3.97 -22.57 -4.06
N MET A 32 -3.39 -21.67 -4.86
CA MET A 32 -1.97 -21.38 -4.79
C MET A 32 -1.60 -20.76 -3.44
N GLN A 33 -2.41 -19.85 -2.89
CA GLN A 33 -2.17 -19.31 -1.55
C GLN A 33 -2.15 -20.41 -0.48
N GLY A 34 -3.00 -21.44 -0.59
CA GLY A 34 -3.02 -22.57 0.35
C GLY A 34 -1.75 -23.43 0.34
N ARG A 35 -0.94 -23.36 -0.72
CA ARG A 35 0.27 -24.21 -0.90
C ARG A 35 1.54 -23.40 -1.14
N CYS A 36 1.46 -22.08 -1.21
CA CYS A 36 2.58 -21.23 -1.60
C CYS A 36 3.64 -21.18 -0.48
N PRO A 37 4.93 -21.42 -0.80
CA PRO A 37 6.00 -21.39 0.19
C PRO A 37 6.23 -19.99 0.80
N HIS A 38 5.78 -18.94 0.11
CA HIS A 38 5.88 -17.55 0.56
C HIS A 38 4.58 -17.02 1.18
N ASN A 39 3.56 -17.86 1.37
CA ASN A 39 2.36 -17.49 2.12
C ASN A 39 2.56 -17.72 3.63
N VAL A 40 3.63 -17.14 4.16
CA VAL A 40 3.93 -17.14 5.59
C VAL A 40 3.14 -16.02 6.25
N SER A 41 2.53 -16.30 7.41
CA SER A 41 1.72 -15.33 8.15
C SER A 41 2.55 -14.10 8.52
N GLY A 42 2.05 -12.91 8.17
CA GLY A 42 2.71 -11.63 8.44
C GLY A 42 3.81 -11.23 7.46
N GLU A 43 4.27 -12.12 6.58
CA GLU A 43 5.31 -11.81 5.60
C GLU A 43 4.71 -11.43 4.23
N PRO A 44 5.20 -10.36 3.58
CA PRO A 44 4.72 -9.96 2.27
C PRO A 44 5.19 -10.94 1.19
N CYS A 45 4.40 -11.05 0.11
CA CYS A 45 4.80 -11.75 -1.10
C CYS A 45 6.07 -11.11 -1.70
N PRO A 46 7.11 -11.89 -2.05
CA PRO A 46 8.38 -11.33 -2.49
C PRO A 46 8.26 -10.64 -3.86
N ALA A 47 9.12 -9.65 -4.11
CA ALA A 47 9.02 -8.76 -5.28
C ALA A 47 9.28 -9.46 -6.63
N ASP A 48 10.08 -10.52 -6.61
CA ASP A 48 10.46 -11.36 -7.74
C ASP A 48 9.46 -12.50 -8.01
N CYS A 49 8.43 -12.66 -7.16
CA CYS A 49 7.39 -13.64 -7.40
C CYS A 49 6.63 -13.30 -8.68
N HIS A 50 6.58 -14.26 -9.61
CA HIS A 50 5.84 -14.13 -10.87
C HIS A 50 4.37 -13.72 -10.64
N TYR A 51 3.75 -14.28 -9.60
CA TYR A 51 2.35 -14.00 -9.23
C TYR A 51 2.18 -12.75 -8.37
N ALA A 52 3.26 -12.11 -7.91
CA ALA A 52 3.19 -10.81 -7.26
C ALA A 52 3.24 -9.66 -8.27
N ALA A 53 3.71 -9.91 -9.49
CA ALA A 53 3.80 -8.91 -10.55
C ALA A 53 2.44 -8.21 -10.75
N CYS A 54 2.47 -6.87 -10.80
CA CYS A 54 1.28 -6.08 -11.01
C CYS A 54 1.29 -5.54 -12.45
N HIS A 55 0.33 -6.00 -13.26
CA HIS A 55 0.19 -5.59 -14.66
C HIS A 55 -0.83 -4.47 -14.87
N ARG A 56 -1.26 -3.82 -13.78
CA ARG A 56 -2.21 -2.70 -13.87
C ARG A 56 -1.50 -1.50 -14.52
N PRO A 57 -2.19 -0.71 -15.36
CA PRO A 57 -1.60 0.49 -15.96
C PRO A 57 -1.23 1.55 -14.92
N THR A 58 -1.79 1.48 -13.71
CA THR A 58 -1.44 2.35 -12.59
C THR A 58 -0.17 1.92 -11.85
N HIS A 59 0.39 0.75 -12.17
CA HIS A 59 1.66 0.33 -11.59
C HIS A 59 2.81 1.00 -12.32
N VAL A 60 3.44 1.95 -11.63
CA VAL A 60 4.65 2.63 -12.07
C VAL A 60 5.66 2.53 -10.93
N VAL A 61 6.91 2.20 -11.24
CA VAL A 61 7.99 2.25 -10.25
C VAL A 61 8.24 3.71 -9.92
N CYS A 62 8.15 4.05 -8.64
CA CYS A 62 8.33 5.42 -8.19
C CYS A 62 9.81 5.81 -8.24
N GLU A 63 10.11 6.88 -8.97
CA GLU A 63 11.45 7.46 -9.08
C GLU A 63 11.65 8.68 -8.16
N ASP A 64 10.57 9.23 -7.61
CA ASP A 64 10.62 10.37 -6.68
C ASP A 64 10.96 9.91 -5.26
N PHE A 65 12.18 10.22 -4.81
CA PHE A 65 12.66 9.91 -3.46
C PHE A 65 11.80 10.53 -2.35
N GLY A 66 11.19 11.69 -2.56
CA GLY A 66 10.31 12.32 -1.57
C GLY A 66 9.05 11.51 -1.30
N VAL A 67 8.55 10.85 -2.34
CA VAL A 67 7.40 9.93 -2.25
C VAL A 67 7.84 8.56 -1.72
N LEU A 68 8.95 8.01 -2.24
CA LEU A 68 9.47 6.70 -1.87
C LEU A 68 9.91 6.60 -0.40
N LEU A 69 10.41 7.70 0.17
CA LEU A 69 10.93 7.76 1.54
C LEU A 69 9.99 8.46 2.51
N ASN A 70 8.71 8.67 2.13
CA ASN A 70 7.74 9.35 2.99
C ASN A 70 7.57 8.56 4.32
N PRO A 71 7.98 9.12 5.47
CA PRO A 71 7.93 8.41 6.75
C PRO A 71 6.52 8.26 7.30
N LYS A 72 5.54 9.00 6.76
CA LYS A 72 4.14 8.91 7.16
C LYS A 72 3.42 7.74 6.50
N ARG A 73 3.98 7.13 5.45
CA ARG A 73 3.34 6.06 4.69
C ARG A 73 3.45 4.72 5.42
N ASN A 74 2.37 3.95 5.49
CA ASN A 74 2.40 2.61 6.08
C ASN A 74 2.76 1.54 5.04
N TYR A 75 4.06 1.31 4.83
CA TYR A 75 4.59 0.31 3.89
C TYR A 75 4.19 -1.14 4.22
N GLU A 76 3.87 -1.43 5.48
CA GLU A 76 3.46 -2.77 5.93
C GLU A 76 2.00 -3.09 5.57
N ALA A 77 1.22 -2.11 5.13
CA ALA A 77 -0.11 -2.38 4.57
C ALA A 77 -0.06 -3.07 3.19
N ALA A 78 1.12 -3.07 2.54
CA ALA A 78 1.31 -3.75 1.27
C ALA A 78 1.61 -5.24 1.48
N VAL A 79 0.69 -6.09 1.03
CA VAL A 79 0.84 -7.56 1.03
C VAL A 79 1.91 -8.03 0.04
N LYS A 80 2.27 -7.21 -0.95
CA LYS A 80 3.29 -7.53 -1.97
C LYS A 80 4.45 -6.55 -1.86
N GLN A 81 5.68 -7.04 -1.83
CA GLN A 81 6.87 -6.18 -1.80
C GLN A 81 6.93 -5.23 -3.01
N VAL A 82 6.45 -5.67 -4.19
CA VAL A 82 6.38 -4.81 -5.40
C VAL A 82 5.57 -3.53 -5.18
N CYS A 83 4.58 -3.55 -4.29
CA CYS A 83 3.79 -2.37 -4.01
C CYS A 83 4.57 -1.32 -3.20
N ARG A 84 5.64 -1.70 -2.48
CA ARG A 84 6.41 -0.78 -1.63
C ARG A 84 7.21 0.26 -2.42
N PHE A 85 7.40 0.05 -3.71
CA PHE A 85 8.02 1.01 -4.64
C PHE A 85 7.09 1.40 -5.80
N CYS A 86 5.80 1.05 -5.71
CA CYS A 86 4.79 1.42 -6.70
C CYS A 86 4.22 2.79 -6.35
N GLU A 87 4.30 3.74 -7.28
CA GLU A 87 3.83 5.12 -7.07
C GLU A 87 2.36 5.18 -6.65
N HIS A 88 1.50 4.36 -7.26
CA HIS A 88 0.08 4.31 -6.90
C HIS A 88 -0.15 3.95 -5.43
N PHE A 89 0.62 3.01 -4.88
CA PHE A 89 0.54 2.69 -3.46
C PHE A 89 1.14 3.80 -2.59
N LEU A 90 2.27 4.37 -3.00
CA LEU A 90 2.95 5.40 -2.23
C LEU A 90 2.13 6.70 -2.13
N VAL A 91 1.30 6.98 -3.13
CA VAL A 91 0.42 8.16 -3.15
C VAL A 91 -0.93 7.87 -2.48
N HIS A 92 -1.54 6.70 -2.71
CA HIS A 92 -2.93 6.42 -2.29
C HIS A 92 -3.07 5.39 -1.17
N GLY A 93 -1.96 4.81 -0.71
CA GLY A 93 -1.94 3.85 0.38
C GLY A 93 -2.40 4.45 1.71
N PRO A 94 -2.46 3.63 2.77
CA PRO A 94 -2.74 4.13 4.11
C PRO A 94 -1.51 4.80 4.72
N ASP A 95 -1.73 5.83 5.54
CA ASP A 95 -0.70 6.40 6.40
C ASP A 95 -0.52 5.58 7.69
N ILE A 96 0.61 5.77 8.37
CA ILE A 96 0.84 5.25 9.71
C ILE A 96 -0.08 6.00 10.66
N ASP A 97 -0.91 5.27 11.39
CA ASP A 97 -1.68 5.84 12.50
C ASP A 97 -0.74 6.09 13.69
N PRO A 98 -0.50 7.36 14.09
CA PRO A 98 0.37 7.67 15.23
C PRO A 98 -0.19 7.20 16.57
N ASN A 99 -1.50 6.91 16.63
CA ASN A 99 -2.18 6.43 17.83
C ASN A 99 -2.29 4.91 17.89
N ALA A 100 -1.90 4.19 16.83
CA ALA A 100 -1.87 2.74 16.86
C ALA A 100 -0.84 2.27 17.89
N PRO A 101 -1.16 1.27 18.73
CA PRO A 101 -0.32 0.84 19.85
C PRO A 101 1.09 0.40 19.45
N ASN A 102 1.30 0.09 18.16
CA ASN A 102 2.56 -0.42 17.60
C ASN A 102 3.19 0.56 16.57
N GLY A 103 2.64 1.77 16.40
CA GLY A 103 2.98 2.67 15.30
C GLY A 103 4.40 3.25 15.36
N ARG A 104 4.97 3.38 16.56
CA ARG A 104 6.32 3.92 16.79
C ARG A 104 7.43 2.87 16.78
N GLU A 105 7.13 1.62 17.15
CA GLU A 105 8.15 0.60 17.37
C GLU A 105 8.57 -0.12 16.08
N LYS A 106 7.70 -0.15 15.06
CA LYS A 106 8.04 -0.64 13.71
C LYS A 106 8.96 0.32 12.93
N PHE A 107 9.06 1.58 13.36
CA PHE A 107 10.01 2.56 12.83
C PHE A 107 11.40 2.42 13.49
N SER A 108 11.63 1.36 14.27
CA SER A 108 12.94 0.99 14.81
C SER A 108 13.87 0.51 13.69
N GLY A 109 14.49 1.48 13.01
CA GLY A 109 15.93 1.58 12.82
C GLY A 109 16.71 0.45 12.15
N ARG A 110 16.08 -0.65 11.74
CA ARG A 110 16.74 -1.69 10.95
C ARG A 110 16.52 -1.39 9.48
N ASN A 111 17.37 -0.50 8.97
CA ASN A 111 17.72 -0.49 7.55
C ASN A 111 18.13 -1.93 7.16
N ARG A 112 17.18 -2.73 6.67
CA ARG A 112 17.41 -4.09 6.18
C ARG A 112 18.26 -4.12 4.89
N PHE A 113 18.79 -2.97 4.49
CA PHE A 113 19.56 -2.71 3.28
C PHE A 113 21.04 -2.40 3.55
N ILE A 114 21.49 -2.39 4.81
CA ILE A 114 22.92 -2.38 5.12
C ILE A 114 23.27 -3.80 5.57
N LEU A 115 23.93 -4.53 4.66
CA LEU A 115 24.55 -5.84 4.88
C LEU A 115 25.63 -5.76 5.97
#